data_AF-A0A385BPR5-F1
#
_entry.id   AF-A0A385BPR5-F1
#
_cell.length_a   1.000
_cell.length_b   1.000
_cell.length_c   1.000
_cell.angle_alpha   90.00
_cell.angle_beta   90.00
_cell.angle_gamma   90.00
#
_symmetry.space_group_name_H-M   'P 1'
#
loop_
_entity.id
_entity.type
_entity.pdbx_description
1 polymer ?
#
loop_
_entity_poly.entity_id
_entity_poly.type
_entity_poly.pdbx_seq_one_letter_code
_entity_poly.pdbx_strand_id
1 'polypeptide(L)'
;MKNILKISFFLFVGMLFAVTLSCNDEITFEDQVPDYTYSIIRSFDVNGQAATINHTNGVITATLPAGSNLSNVAVDMVLPEGATVDPASGSAVDFSTGPVIFTITNNGVSREYTATVAAFGDPMIMTFSIGENVGVIDQANGTIDITVGSEENIKALAPQYTIPGGTTSTPQSGVSLDFTNPVKYTVLSNDGFTGKSYFVTVKQLAAPVIDVFATSEDVCAATGIINNTSSTISIILPAGSDLTSVAPIITANEELTVSPASGVAQDFSQGSVNYTVTNQEGLTKTYQVTIVSANSTQKVVFLGEADCINTLEDDDAKAAAEYLKAQYPNDFAYIKIANVTEAALANTNVVMLYYLTPLTEGTQYFATDTNVMTLLPTELQSGASQAIALTNWVKGGGNLFLAGDPTSFIHVLGRMPADYSADRALGNYRYTEFGCAPAGGCVDYDKPANDIWGLGVRDSNNSGNRRGHPIFNGLTFNGDGELYLNNSGTREARLIWWQHMDGILSPGCCGQDAALLFEQTVNAVKLGTLRHIADGFGYGAVEFLPTNASVEANYDTNISTDFAGRIITLENSIIGYEFDSNEGRVNDYQGNIELLTSNIIDYLNN
;
A
#
# COMPACT_ATOMS: atom_id res chain seq x y z
N MET A 1 75.82 14.29 30.25
CA MET A 1 76.75 13.24 30.75
C MET A 1 77.68 12.85 29.61
N LYS A 2 79.00 12.76 29.88
CA LYS A 2 80.09 12.19 29.04
C LYS A 2 80.13 12.62 27.55
N ASN A 3 80.95 13.60 27.14
CA ASN A 3 82.43 13.58 26.96
C ASN A 3 82.87 12.57 25.88
N ILE A 4 83.53 12.97 24.77
CA ILE A 4 85.01 13.01 24.52
C ILE A 4 85.18 13.36 23.01
N LEU A 5 86.12 14.18 22.47
CA LEU A 5 87.25 14.96 23.03
C LEU A 5 87.66 16.19 22.12
N LYS A 6 88.58 17.01 22.65
CA LYS A 6 89.63 17.92 22.10
C LYS A 6 89.90 17.99 20.57
N ILE A 7 90.43 19.07 19.93
CA ILE A 7 90.85 20.49 20.20
C ILE A 7 92.11 20.78 19.34
N SER A 8 92.24 22.00 18.80
CA SER A 8 93.47 22.67 18.25
C SER A 8 94.04 22.24 16.88
N PHE A 9 94.74 23.08 16.09
CA PHE A 9 94.91 24.57 16.02
C PHE A 9 95.81 24.94 14.82
N PHE A 10 95.54 26.06 14.12
CA PHE A 10 96.41 26.71 13.09
C PHE A 10 96.69 25.87 11.80
N LEU A 11 97.19 26.39 10.67
CA LEU A 11 97.80 27.70 10.34
C LEU A 11 97.47 28.12 8.89
N PHE A 12 97.45 29.42 8.59
CA PHE A 12 97.18 29.98 7.25
C PHE A 12 98.46 30.05 6.40
N VAL A 13 98.55 29.27 5.30
CA VAL A 13 99.57 29.46 4.25
C VAL A 13 98.91 29.30 2.88
N GLY A 14 98.78 30.41 2.14
CA GLY A 14 98.39 30.36 0.74
C GLY A 14 99.59 29.96 -0.12
N MET A 15 99.41 29.00 -1.03
CA MET A 15 100.36 28.74 -2.10
C MET A 15 99.61 28.68 -3.44
N LEU A 16 99.96 29.62 -4.31
CA LEU A 16 99.41 29.78 -5.64
C LEU A 16 99.81 28.58 -6.51
N PHE A 17 98.90 27.63 -6.73
CA PHE A 17 99.14 26.49 -7.63
C PHE A 17 98.43 26.70 -8.95
N ALA A 18 99.19 26.65 -10.05
CA ALA A 18 98.68 26.88 -11.39
C ALA A 18 97.73 25.75 -11.80
N VAL A 19 96.53 26.12 -12.23
CA VAL A 19 95.54 25.17 -12.77
C VAL A 19 95.99 24.75 -14.18
N THR A 20 96.69 23.63 -14.27
CA THR A 20 96.79 22.90 -15.53
C THR A 20 95.48 22.18 -15.78
N LEU A 21 94.67 22.72 -16.69
CA LEU A 21 93.49 22.04 -17.23
C LEU A 21 93.93 20.74 -17.93
N SER A 22 93.84 19.63 -17.21
CA SER A 22 93.75 18.30 -17.81
C SER A 22 92.26 18.07 -18.10
N CYS A 23 91.86 18.13 -19.37
CA CYS A 23 90.54 17.64 -19.76
C CYS A 23 90.53 16.12 -19.58
N ASN A 24 89.96 15.67 -18.45
CA ASN A 24 89.57 14.28 -18.27
C ASN A 24 88.04 14.24 -18.39
N ASP A 25 87.53 14.27 -19.62
CA ASP A 25 86.13 13.98 -19.94
C ASP A 25 85.88 12.47 -19.77
N GLU A 26 86.09 11.96 -18.55
CA GLU A 26 85.66 10.63 -18.16
C GLU A 26 84.13 10.63 -18.10
N ILE A 27 83.52 10.21 -19.20
CA ILE A 27 82.08 9.96 -19.28
C ILE A 27 81.77 8.80 -18.35
N THR A 28 81.17 9.11 -17.21
CA THR A 28 80.71 8.13 -16.23
C THR A 28 79.36 7.56 -16.67
N PHE A 29 79.32 6.28 -17.00
CA PHE A 29 78.09 5.55 -17.27
C PHE A 29 77.51 5.00 -15.95
N GLU A 30 76.18 4.95 -15.84
CA GLU A 30 75.51 4.43 -14.64
C GLU A 30 75.52 2.88 -14.58
N ASP A 31 75.85 2.21 -15.68
CA ASP A 31 75.89 0.75 -15.78
C ASP A 31 77.24 0.20 -16.27
N GLN A 32 77.38 -1.13 -16.32
CA GLN A 32 78.63 -1.79 -16.67
C GLN A 32 78.81 -1.86 -18.18
N VAL A 33 79.57 -0.91 -18.76
CA VAL A 33 79.93 -0.92 -20.18
C VAL A 33 80.95 -2.05 -20.46
N PRO A 34 80.63 -3.05 -21.32
CA PRO A 34 81.60 -4.04 -21.77
C PRO A 34 82.70 -3.41 -22.63
N ASP A 35 83.76 -4.17 -22.95
CA ASP A 35 85.00 -3.68 -23.62
C ASP A 35 84.80 -3.30 -25.11
N TYR A 36 83.99 -2.26 -25.32
CA TYR A 36 83.57 -1.68 -26.59
C TYR A 36 83.44 -0.15 -26.48
N THR A 37 84.14 0.49 -25.54
CA THR A 37 83.96 1.91 -25.14
C THR A 37 84.11 2.94 -26.28
N TYR A 38 84.72 2.55 -27.40
CA TYR A 38 84.81 3.36 -28.63
C TYR A 38 83.62 3.20 -29.59
N SER A 39 82.86 2.10 -29.47
CA SER A 39 81.70 1.72 -30.30
C SER A 39 80.41 1.72 -29.45
N ILE A 40 80.15 2.81 -28.74
CA ILE A 40 78.94 3.03 -27.93
C ILE A 40 78.21 4.29 -28.37
N ILE A 41 76.94 4.39 -27.98
CA ILE A 41 76.19 5.65 -27.99
C ILE A 41 76.51 6.43 -26.70
N ARG A 42 76.50 7.77 -26.73
CA ARG A 42 76.66 8.64 -25.54
C ARG A 42 75.34 9.30 -25.13
N SER A 43 74.51 9.70 -26.09
CA SER A 43 73.09 10.05 -25.89
C SER A 43 72.27 9.56 -27.08
N PHE A 44 70.99 9.31 -26.84
CA PHE A 44 70.01 8.93 -27.84
C PHE A 44 68.72 9.69 -27.54
N ASP A 45 68.29 10.53 -28.46
CA ASP A 45 67.17 11.45 -28.29
C ASP A 45 66.12 11.15 -29.36
N VAL A 46 64.87 10.94 -28.94
CA VAL A 46 63.73 10.66 -29.83
C VAL A 46 62.79 11.85 -29.84
N ASN A 47 62.60 12.48 -31.00
CA ASN A 47 61.86 13.75 -31.14
C ASN A 47 62.31 14.84 -30.12
N GLY A 48 63.59 14.85 -29.74
CA GLY A 48 64.15 15.76 -28.73
C GLY A 48 63.93 15.37 -27.26
N GLN A 49 63.44 14.15 -26.99
CA GLN A 49 63.34 13.58 -25.65
C GLN A 49 64.41 12.50 -25.45
N ALA A 50 65.23 12.65 -24.41
CA ALA A 50 66.27 11.69 -24.07
C ALA A 50 65.70 10.29 -23.76
N ALA A 51 66.27 9.27 -24.37
CA ALA A 51 65.99 7.86 -24.13
C ALA A 51 66.86 7.31 -23.00
N THR A 52 66.39 6.23 -22.36
CA THR A 52 67.22 5.44 -21.44
C THR A 52 68.11 4.49 -22.24
N ILE A 53 69.41 4.49 -21.97
CA ILE A 53 70.38 3.59 -22.59
C ILE A 53 70.90 2.61 -21.53
N ASN A 54 70.94 1.32 -21.87
CA ASN A 54 71.58 0.27 -21.09
C ASN A 54 72.76 -0.27 -21.88
N HIS A 55 73.98 0.17 -21.54
CA HIS A 55 75.22 -0.25 -22.19
C HIS A 55 75.68 -1.64 -21.75
N THR A 56 75.07 -2.25 -20.73
CA THR A 56 75.34 -3.64 -20.34
C THR A 56 74.73 -4.60 -21.37
N ASN A 57 73.46 -4.38 -21.69
CA ASN A 57 72.65 -5.26 -22.55
C ASN A 57 72.56 -4.79 -24.01
N GLY A 58 73.01 -3.56 -24.33
CA GLY A 58 72.84 -2.99 -25.67
C GLY A 58 71.38 -2.68 -26.00
N VAL A 59 70.65 -2.10 -25.05
CA VAL A 59 69.21 -1.80 -25.19
C VAL A 59 68.98 -0.31 -25.01
N ILE A 60 68.10 0.26 -25.82
CA ILE A 60 67.63 1.65 -25.69
C ILE A 60 66.11 1.63 -25.60
N THR A 61 65.55 2.37 -24.65
CA THR A 61 64.10 2.46 -24.45
C THR A 61 63.66 3.91 -24.31
N ALA A 62 62.61 4.29 -25.03
CA ALA A 62 61.96 5.58 -24.85
C ALA A 62 60.43 5.46 -24.92
N THR A 63 59.74 6.25 -24.10
CA THR A 63 58.30 6.41 -24.15
C THR A 63 57.98 7.84 -24.55
N LEU A 64 57.46 8.00 -25.76
CA LEU A 64 56.91 9.25 -26.29
C LEU A 64 55.49 9.49 -25.75
N PRO A 65 54.98 10.74 -25.83
CA PRO A 65 53.59 11.04 -25.47
C PRO A 65 52.58 10.16 -26.21
N ALA A 66 51.49 9.83 -25.52
CA ALA A 66 50.35 9.07 -26.04
C ALA A 66 49.89 9.54 -27.43
N GLY A 67 49.78 8.62 -28.39
CA GLY A 67 49.37 8.94 -29.76
C GLY A 67 50.46 9.55 -30.67
N SER A 68 51.72 9.63 -30.22
CA SER A 68 52.85 10.02 -31.09
C SER A 68 52.98 9.08 -32.30
N ASN A 69 53.32 9.62 -33.47
CA ASN A 69 53.52 8.80 -34.66
C ASN A 69 54.84 8.03 -34.60
N LEU A 70 54.78 6.72 -34.33
CA LEU A 70 55.94 5.84 -34.30
C LEU A 70 56.49 5.49 -35.69
N SER A 71 55.79 5.77 -36.79
CA SER A 71 56.26 5.45 -38.15
C SER A 71 57.33 6.41 -38.69
N ASN A 72 57.62 7.50 -37.95
CA ASN A 72 58.52 8.56 -38.39
C ASN A 72 59.03 9.35 -37.16
N VAL A 73 59.83 8.70 -36.33
CA VAL A 73 60.47 9.29 -35.14
C VAL A 73 61.82 9.87 -35.53
N ALA A 74 62.06 11.16 -35.26
CA ALA A 74 63.39 11.75 -35.43
C ALA A 74 64.33 11.20 -34.35
N VAL A 75 65.50 10.68 -34.76
CA VAL A 75 66.51 10.10 -33.85
C VAL A 75 67.81 10.87 -33.96
N ASP A 76 68.19 11.55 -32.89
CA ASP A 76 69.49 12.20 -32.74
C ASP A 76 70.37 11.41 -31.76
N MET A 77 71.65 11.28 -32.08
CA MET A 77 72.63 10.52 -31.29
C MET A 77 73.95 11.24 -31.20
N VAL A 78 74.54 11.26 -30.00
CA VAL A 78 75.93 11.65 -29.78
C VAL A 78 76.79 10.38 -29.68
N LEU A 79 77.90 10.34 -30.43
CA LEU A 79 78.83 9.20 -30.49
C LEU A 79 80.25 9.61 -30.07
N PRO A 80 81.14 8.66 -29.75
CA PRO A 80 82.58 8.89 -29.68
C PRO A 80 83.17 9.39 -31.02
N GLU A 81 84.29 10.11 -30.95
CA GLU A 81 85.00 10.57 -32.15
C GLU A 81 85.44 9.38 -33.02
N GLY A 82 85.28 9.50 -34.34
CA GLY A 82 85.59 8.47 -35.33
C GLY A 82 84.55 7.33 -35.46
N ALA A 83 83.54 7.27 -34.59
CA ALA A 83 82.48 6.27 -34.69
C ALA A 83 81.46 6.62 -35.80
N THR A 84 80.95 5.59 -36.48
CA THR A 84 79.78 5.67 -37.38
C THR A 84 78.62 4.88 -36.81
N VAL A 85 77.39 5.19 -37.25
CA VAL A 85 76.18 4.44 -36.86
C VAL A 85 75.26 4.25 -38.07
N ASP A 86 74.60 3.09 -38.13
CA ASP A 86 73.53 2.76 -39.06
C ASP A 86 72.34 2.16 -38.29
N PRO A 87 71.10 2.70 -38.35
CA PRO A 87 70.70 3.93 -39.05
C PRO A 87 71.45 5.19 -38.59
N ALA A 88 71.67 6.13 -39.51
CA ALA A 88 72.44 7.34 -39.24
C ALA A 88 71.77 8.29 -38.22
N SER A 89 72.57 8.98 -37.42
CA SER A 89 72.11 10.08 -36.54
C SER A 89 71.47 11.22 -37.34
N GLY A 90 70.39 11.80 -36.83
CA GLY A 90 69.57 12.81 -37.51
C GLY A 90 68.60 12.25 -38.55
N SER A 91 68.42 10.93 -38.63
CA SER A 91 67.44 10.30 -39.52
C SER A 91 66.06 10.17 -38.85
N ALA A 92 65.02 10.05 -39.69
CA ALA A 92 63.69 9.65 -39.23
C ALA A 92 63.56 8.12 -39.37
N VAL A 93 63.14 7.47 -38.28
CA VAL A 93 63.15 6.01 -38.13
C VAL A 93 61.74 5.51 -37.78
N ASP A 94 61.36 4.38 -38.37
CA ASP A 94 60.08 3.71 -38.14
C ASP A 94 60.22 2.67 -37.00
N PHE A 95 59.58 2.95 -35.86
CA PHE A 95 59.46 2.04 -34.72
C PHE A 95 58.05 1.41 -34.63
N SER A 96 57.15 1.70 -35.57
CA SER A 96 55.76 1.21 -35.55
C SER A 96 55.63 -0.29 -35.79
N THR A 97 56.68 -0.92 -36.33
CA THR A 97 56.74 -2.37 -36.59
C THR A 97 57.56 -3.17 -35.57
N GLY A 98 58.19 -2.49 -34.60
CA GLY A 98 58.97 -3.12 -33.53
C GLY A 98 60.30 -2.40 -33.23
N PRO A 99 61.20 -3.06 -32.46
CA PRO A 99 62.52 -2.50 -32.16
C PRO A 99 63.41 -2.38 -33.40
N VAL A 100 64.22 -1.33 -33.45
CA VAL A 100 65.19 -1.07 -34.52
C VAL A 100 66.60 -1.25 -33.99
N ILE A 101 67.46 -1.94 -34.75
CA ILE A 101 68.86 -2.17 -34.38
C ILE A 101 69.72 -1.04 -34.94
N PHE A 102 70.46 -0.36 -34.06
CA PHE A 102 71.49 0.62 -34.40
C PHE A 102 72.87 -0.02 -34.24
N THR A 103 73.64 -0.07 -35.33
CA THR A 103 74.99 -0.66 -35.34
C THR A 103 76.05 0.44 -35.32
N ILE A 104 76.77 0.56 -34.22
CA ILE A 104 77.84 1.55 -34.03
C ILE A 104 79.16 0.86 -34.37
N THR A 105 79.97 1.45 -35.23
CA THR A 105 81.28 0.91 -35.63
C THR A 105 82.37 1.95 -35.38
N ASN A 106 83.44 1.55 -34.70
CA ASN A 106 84.64 2.35 -34.51
C ASN A 106 85.88 1.43 -34.49
N ASN A 107 87.00 1.88 -35.06
CA ASN A 107 88.27 1.12 -35.14
C ASN A 107 88.14 -0.35 -35.63
N GLY A 108 87.15 -0.63 -36.49
CA GLY A 108 86.89 -1.98 -37.03
C GLY A 108 86.10 -2.91 -36.11
N VAL A 109 85.59 -2.42 -34.97
CA VAL A 109 84.76 -3.16 -34.02
C VAL A 109 83.35 -2.59 -34.02
N SER A 110 82.36 -3.45 -34.28
CA SER A 110 80.94 -3.07 -34.32
C SER A 110 80.20 -3.53 -33.06
N ARG A 111 79.19 -2.75 -32.67
CA ARG A 111 78.29 -3.04 -31.56
C ARG A 111 76.86 -2.67 -31.92
N GLU A 112 75.93 -3.57 -31.62
CA GLU A 112 74.50 -3.35 -31.84
C GLU A 112 73.84 -2.80 -30.57
N TYR A 113 72.88 -1.88 -30.76
CA TYR A 113 71.91 -1.42 -29.77
C TYR A 113 70.50 -1.66 -30.30
N THR A 114 69.69 -2.42 -29.58
CA THR A 114 68.26 -2.61 -29.90
C THR A 114 67.45 -1.48 -29.27
N ALA A 115 66.97 -0.54 -30.10
CA ALA A 115 66.18 0.60 -29.68
C ALA A 115 64.68 0.31 -29.81
N THR A 116 63.93 0.52 -28.72
CA THR A 116 62.47 0.37 -28.66
C THR A 116 61.86 1.71 -28.28
N VAL A 117 60.99 2.25 -29.14
CA VAL A 117 60.25 3.49 -28.89
C VAL A 117 58.76 3.16 -28.85
N ALA A 118 58.09 3.56 -27.79
CA ALA A 118 56.66 3.33 -27.59
C ALA A 118 55.91 4.65 -27.33
N ALA A 119 54.60 4.63 -27.54
CA ALA A 119 53.70 5.76 -27.28
C ALA A 119 52.40 5.24 -26.66
N PHE A 120 52.41 5.04 -25.34
CA PHE A 120 51.31 4.40 -24.61
C PHE A 120 50.25 5.42 -24.16
N GLY A 121 48.98 5.10 -24.39
CA GLY A 121 47.86 5.90 -23.87
C GLY A 121 47.59 5.62 -22.40
N ASP A 122 47.38 6.66 -21.58
CA ASP A 122 46.93 6.51 -20.19
C ASP A 122 45.43 6.16 -20.15
N PRO A 123 45.01 4.97 -19.64
CA PRO A 123 43.61 4.56 -19.69
C PRO A 123 42.73 5.39 -18.76
N MET A 124 42.00 6.36 -19.34
CA MET A 124 40.98 7.11 -18.63
C MET A 124 39.83 7.54 -19.54
N ILE A 125 38.67 7.81 -18.94
CA ILE A 125 37.59 8.59 -19.55
C ILE A 125 37.84 10.06 -19.17
N MET A 126 37.89 10.95 -20.16
CA MET A 126 38.22 12.39 -19.98
C MET A 126 36.98 13.28 -19.87
N THR A 127 35.95 12.98 -20.66
CA THR A 127 34.63 13.64 -20.62
C THR A 127 33.56 12.56 -20.68
N PHE A 128 32.36 12.80 -20.15
CA PHE A 128 31.24 11.88 -20.28
C PHE A 128 29.91 12.67 -20.27
N SER A 129 29.01 12.39 -21.19
CA SER A 129 27.69 13.02 -21.25
C SER A 129 26.61 12.08 -21.80
N ILE A 130 25.36 12.35 -21.43
CA ILE A 130 24.16 11.71 -21.98
C ILE A 130 23.20 12.83 -22.40
N GLY A 131 23.06 13.04 -23.71
CA GLY A 131 22.45 14.26 -24.23
C GLY A 131 23.23 15.49 -23.79
N GLU A 132 22.54 16.45 -23.19
CA GLU A 132 23.14 17.68 -22.63
C GLU A 132 23.68 17.48 -21.19
N ASN A 133 23.32 16.39 -20.52
CA ASN A 133 23.74 16.12 -19.14
C ASN A 133 25.21 15.71 -19.10
N VAL A 134 26.01 16.36 -18.25
CA VAL A 134 27.44 16.05 -18.06
C VAL A 134 27.62 15.17 -16.83
N GLY A 135 28.34 14.06 -16.98
CA GLY A 135 28.66 13.15 -15.88
C GLY A 135 29.82 13.63 -15.02
N VAL A 136 29.72 13.41 -13.71
CA VAL A 136 30.78 13.68 -12.74
C VAL A 136 31.73 12.49 -12.71
N ILE A 137 32.97 12.67 -13.18
CA ILE A 137 33.96 11.60 -13.29
C ILE A 137 34.86 11.58 -12.05
N ASP A 138 34.81 10.52 -11.25
CA ASP A 138 35.80 10.25 -10.20
C ASP A 138 36.95 9.41 -10.78
N GLN A 139 38.09 10.07 -10.99
CA GLN A 139 39.30 9.43 -11.50
C GLN A 139 39.99 8.51 -10.50
N ALA A 140 39.79 8.68 -9.20
CA ALA A 140 40.43 7.86 -8.17
C ALA A 140 39.65 6.56 -7.93
N ASN A 141 38.32 6.66 -7.83
CA ASN A 141 37.45 5.53 -7.55
C ASN A 141 36.98 4.78 -8.81
N GLY A 142 37.09 5.39 -10.00
CA GLY A 142 36.61 4.77 -11.24
C GLY A 142 35.08 4.72 -11.27
N THR A 143 34.43 5.84 -10.96
CA THR A 143 32.97 5.99 -11.05
C THR A 143 32.62 7.19 -11.92
N ILE A 144 31.43 7.15 -12.52
CA ILE A 144 30.84 8.29 -13.22
C ILE A 144 29.38 8.35 -12.83
N ASP A 145 28.99 9.41 -12.13
CA ASP A 145 27.61 9.64 -11.73
C ASP A 145 26.99 10.70 -12.63
N ILE A 146 25.80 10.42 -13.17
CA ILE A 146 25.09 11.33 -14.06
C ILE A 146 23.59 11.32 -13.76
N THR A 147 22.98 12.50 -13.72
CA THR A 147 21.53 12.66 -13.61
C THR A 147 20.93 12.83 -15.01
N VAL A 148 19.79 12.21 -15.27
CA VAL A 148 19.02 12.33 -16.51
C VAL A 148 17.56 12.66 -16.22
N GLY A 149 16.87 13.25 -17.20
CA GLY A 149 15.50 13.70 -17.05
C GLY A 149 14.48 12.58 -16.82
N SER A 150 13.33 12.93 -16.26
CA SER A 150 12.33 11.95 -15.83
C SER A 150 11.64 11.18 -16.97
N GLU A 151 11.70 11.69 -18.20
CA GLU A 151 11.13 11.05 -19.39
C GLU A 151 12.14 10.19 -20.18
N GLU A 152 13.42 10.19 -19.79
CA GLU A 152 14.49 9.49 -20.50
C GLU A 152 14.35 7.95 -20.45
N ASN A 153 14.61 7.27 -21.57
CA ASN A 153 14.61 5.82 -21.60
C ASN A 153 15.96 5.26 -21.12
N ILE A 154 16.10 5.10 -19.79
CA ILE A 154 17.34 4.59 -19.17
C ILE A 154 17.79 3.21 -19.68
N LYS A 155 16.92 2.45 -20.36
CA LYS A 155 17.27 1.15 -20.97
C LYS A 155 17.96 1.25 -22.33
N ALA A 156 18.10 2.46 -22.88
CA ALA A 156 18.59 2.68 -24.24
C ALA A 156 19.43 3.97 -24.41
N LEU A 157 20.09 4.45 -23.35
CA LEU A 157 20.90 5.68 -23.42
C LEU A 157 22.19 5.44 -24.21
N ALA A 158 22.64 6.43 -24.97
CA ALA A 158 23.85 6.36 -25.81
C ALA A 158 24.88 7.43 -25.41
N PRO A 159 25.72 7.18 -24.37
CA PRO A 159 26.60 8.21 -23.83
C PRO A 159 27.72 8.59 -24.80
N GLN A 160 28.09 9.87 -24.80
CA GLN A 160 29.24 10.41 -25.52
C GLN A 160 30.38 10.66 -24.56
N TYR A 161 31.60 10.22 -24.90
CA TYR A 161 32.77 10.42 -24.07
C TYR A 161 34.06 10.46 -24.89
N THR A 162 35.12 11.00 -24.29
CA THR A 162 36.46 11.04 -24.90
C THR A 162 37.47 10.27 -24.05
N ILE A 163 38.47 9.71 -24.73
CA ILE A 163 39.58 8.94 -24.13
C ILE A 163 40.91 9.39 -24.78
N PRO A 164 42.07 9.24 -24.10
CA PRO A 164 43.36 9.62 -24.68
C PRO A 164 43.73 8.82 -25.93
N GLY A 165 44.53 9.42 -26.81
CA GLY A 165 45.11 8.73 -27.96
C GLY A 165 45.94 7.51 -27.54
N GLY A 166 45.93 6.46 -28.36
CA GLY A 166 46.56 5.17 -27.99
C GLY A 166 45.76 4.36 -26.97
N THR A 167 44.51 4.73 -26.64
CA THR A 167 43.61 3.88 -25.84
C THR A 167 42.41 3.39 -26.66
N THR A 168 41.76 2.33 -26.19
CA THR A 168 40.49 1.80 -26.70
C THR A 168 39.51 1.63 -25.56
N SER A 169 38.20 1.61 -25.85
CA SER A 169 37.16 1.46 -24.83
C SER A 169 36.08 0.44 -25.21
N THR A 170 35.57 -0.25 -24.19
CA THR A 170 34.43 -1.17 -24.29
C THR A 170 33.48 -0.92 -23.10
N PRO A 171 32.17 -0.65 -23.32
CA PRO A 171 31.52 -0.31 -24.60
C PRO A 171 32.19 0.87 -25.32
N GLN A 172 31.86 1.12 -26.60
CA GLN A 172 32.33 2.28 -27.37
C GLN A 172 31.42 3.52 -27.16
N SER A 173 31.93 4.72 -27.46
CA SER A 173 31.16 5.96 -27.39
C SER A 173 29.99 5.94 -28.39
N GLY A 174 28.81 6.38 -27.94
CA GLY A 174 27.58 6.38 -28.72
C GLY A 174 26.87 5.03 -28.85
N VAL A 175 27.35 3.97 -28.17
CA VAL A 175 26.61 2.70 -28.09
C VAL A 175 25.43 2.85 -27.13
N SER A 176 24.23 2.44 -27.56
CA SER A 176 23.02 2.42 -26.74
C SER A 176 23.06 1.25 -25.74
N LEU A 177 22.79 1.54 -24.47
CA LEU A 177 22.99 0.64 -23.33
C LEU A 177 21.87 0.79 -22.29
N ASP A 178 21.69 -0.25 -21.46
CA ASP A 178 20.74 -0.28 -20.35
C ASP A 178 21.42 0.09 -19.02
N PHE A 179 20.97 1.20 -18.42
CA PHE A 179 21.44 1.77 -17.17
C PHE A 179 20.49 1.54 -15.98
N THR A 180 19.58 0.56 -16.06
CA THR A 180 18.83 0.09 -14.88
C THR A 180 19.74 -0.44 -13.76
N ASN A 181 21.00 -0.77 -14.10
CA ASN A 181 22.08 -1.09 -13.17
C ASN A 181 23.36 -0.35 -13.61
N PRO A 182 24.34 -0.13 -12.71
CA PRO A 182 25.59 0.52 -13.09
C PRO A 182 26.34 -0.23 -14.22
N VAL A 183 26.69 0.49 -15.29
CA VAL A 183 27.33 -0.09 -16.48
C VAL A 183 28.85 0.04 -16.37
N LYS A 184 29.55 -1.09 -16.55
CA LYS A 184 31.02 -1.12 -16.55
C LYS A 184 31.58 -0.73 -17.92
N TYR A 185 32.36 0.35 -17.95
CA TYR A 185 33.26 0.70 -19.04
C TYR A 185 34.67 0.25 -18.70
N THR A 186 35.43 -0.20 -19.70
CA THR A 186 36.86 -0.50 -19.57
C THR A 186 37.61 0.22 -20.66
N VAL A 187 38.57 1.06 -20.28
CA VAL A 187 39.56 1.68 -21.17
C VAL A 187 40.84 0.85 -21.08
N LEU A 188 41.42 0.51 -22.23
CA LEU A 188 42.68 -0.25 -22.34
C LEU A 188 43.71 0.57 -23.10
N SER A 189 44.96 0.53 -22.65
CA SER A 189 46.10 1.09 -23.38
C SER A 189 46.51 0.18 -24.54
N ASN A 190 47.18 0.75 -25.53
CA ASN A 190 47.85 0.04 -26.61
C ASN A 190 49.13 -0.69 -26.18
N ASP A 191 49.51 -0.65 -24.89
CA ASP A 191 50.58 -1.50 -24.33
C ASP A 191 50.17 -2.99 -24.19
N GLY A 192 48.87 -3.29 -24.19
CA GLY A 192 48.32 -4.64 -24.02
C GLY A 192 48.19 -5.13 -22.57
N PHE A 193 48.54 -4.32 -21.57
CA PHE A 193 48.59 -4.70 -20.15
C PHE A 193 47.86 -3.71 -19.22
N THR A 194 47.93 -2.41 -19.51
CA THR A 194 47.39 -1.37 -18.64
C THR A 194 45.94 -1.06 -19.04
N GLY A 195 45.05 -1.01 -18.04
CA GLY A 195 43.64 -0.73 -18.24
C GLY A 195 42.98 -0.17 -16.99
N LYS A 196 41.91 0.59 -17.19
CA LYS A 196 41.11 1.21 -16.12
C LYS A 196 39.64 0.96 -16.37
N SER A 197 38.90 0.65 -15.31
CA SER A 197 37.45 0.48 -15.38
C SER A 197 36.72 1.65 -14.75
N TYR A 198 35.55 1.98 -15.28
CA TYR A 198 34.61 2.92 -14.70
C TYR A 198 33.26 2.24 -14.53
N PHE A 199 32.59 2.47 -13.40
CA PHE A 199 31.17 2.15 -13.24
C PHE A 199 30.35 3.43 -13.42
N VAL A 200 29.50 3.44 -14.44
CA VAL A 200 28.59 4.55 -14.73
C VAL A 200 27.25 4.30 -14.06
N THR A 201 26.86 5.18 -13.14
CA THR A 201 25.55 5.16 -12.47
C THR A 201 24.68 6.28 -13.02
N VAL A 202 23.46 5.96 -13.43
CA VAL A 202 22.49 6.95 -13.90
C VAL A 202 21.41 7.14 -12.83
N LYS A 203 21.27 8.37 -12.31
CA LYS A 203 20.09 8.76 -11.53
C LYS A 203 19.04 9.34 -12.49
N GLN A 204 17.87 8.72 -12.58
CA GLN A 204 16.72 9.32 -13.23
C GLN A 204 15.95 10.21 -12.23
N LEU A 205 15.55 11.40 -12.66
CA LEU A 205 14.67 12.28 -11.87
C LEU A 205 13.25 11.69 -11.79
N ALA A 206 12.53 12.01 -10.70
CA ALA A 206 11.16 11.55 -10.54
C ALA A 206 10.22 12.16 -11.61
N ALA A 207 9.43 11.29 -12.26
CA ALA A 207 8.33 11.75 -13.12
C ALA A 207 7.20 12.33 -12.25
N PRO A 208 6.44 13.33 -12.73
CA PRO A 208 5.36 13.94 -11.97
C PRO A 208 4.14 13.01 -11.89
N VAL A 209 4.18 12.00 -11.00
CA VAL A 209 3.11 11.03 -10.78
C VAL A 209 2.74 10.91 -9.30
N ILE A 210 1.50 10.49 -9.04
CA ILE A 210 1.01 10.12 -7.69
C ILE A 210 1.11 8.60 -7.54
N ASP A 211 1.63 8.14 -6.41
CA ASP A 211 1.77 6.71 -6.08
C ASP A 211 0.56 6.19 -5.31
N VAL A 212 0.05 6.96 -4.34
CA VAL A 212 -1.16 6.65 -3.56
C VAL A 212 -2.00 7.90 -3.36
N PHE A 213 -3.32 7.75 -3.44
CA PHE A 213 -4.30 8.80 -3.13
C PHE A 213 -5.41 8.16 -2.31
N ALA A 214 -5.57 8.57 -1.04
CA ALA A 214 -6.55 8.02 -0.11
C ALA A 214 -7.38 9.15 0.54
N THR A 215 -8.57 8.86 1.07
CA THR A 215 -9.44 9.91 1.65
C THR A 215 -9.05 10.40 3.04
N SER A 216 -8.20 9.67 3.76
CA SER A 216 -7.69 10.00 5.10
C SER A 216 -6.49 9.08 5.45
N GLU A 217 -5.90 9.25 6.64
CA GLU A 217 -4.94 8.29 7.23
C GLU A 217 -5.63 7.19 8.07
N ASP A 218 -6.97 7.20 8.10
CA ASP A 218 -7.81 6.37 8.98
C ASP A 218 -7.90 4.91 8.49
N VAL A 219 -8.23 3.98 9.38
CA VAL A 219 -8.58 2.59 9.03
C VAL A 219 -9.86 2.50 8.16
N CYS A 220 -10.66 3.58 8.13
CA CYS A 220 -11.79 3.77 7.22
C CYS A 220 -11.41 4.40 5.85
N ALA A 221 -10.14 4.69 5.57
CA ALA A 221 -9.74 5.38 4.35
C ALA A 221 -10.02 4.57 3.07
N ALA A 222 -10.64 5.21 2.08
CA ALA A 222 -10.80 4.62 0.75
C ALA A 222 -9.62 5.01 -0.15
N THR A 223 -8.91 4.02 -0.70
CA THR A 223 -7.80 4.22 -1.63
C THR A 223 -8.31 4.32 -3.07
N GLY A 224 -7.87 5.33 -3.80
CA GLY A 224 -8.26 5.59 -5.18
C GLY A 224 -7.54 4.73 -6.22
N ILE A 225 -8.27 4.42 -7.30
CA ILE A 225 -7.71 3.77 -8.48
C ILE A 225 -7.03 4.86 -9.32
N ILE A 226 -5.70 4.81 -9.42
CA ILE A 226 -4.89 5.77 -10.17
C ILE A 226 -4.63 5.22 -11.58
N ASN A 227 -5.04 5.98 -12.60
CA ASN A 227 -4.67 5.71 -13.99
C ASN A 227 -3.69 6.77 -14.49
N ASN A 228 -2.41 6.39 -14.55
CA ASN A 228 -1.31 7.24 -14.99
C ASN A 228 -1.30 7.52 -16.50
N THR A 229 -2.07 6.80 -17.32
CA THR A 229 -2.15 7.03 -18.78
C THR A 229 -3.23 8.05 -19.14
N SER A 230 -4.39 7.99 -18.48
CA SER A 230 -5.47 8.99 -18.65
C SER A 230 -5.37 10.19 -17.71
N SER A 231 -4.44 10.16 -16.74
CA SER A 231 -4.32 11.15 -15.66
C SER A 231 -5.64 11.31 -14.90
N THR A 232 -6.21 10.20 -14.43
CA THR A 232 -7.45 10.18 -13.65
C THR A 232 -7.27 9.40 -12.36
N ILE A 233 -7.91 9.83 -11.28
CA ILE A 233 -8.01 9.09 -10.02
C ILE A 233 -9.49 8.96 -9.68
N SER A 234 -9.95 7.75 -9.32
CA SER A 234 -11.35 7.52 -8.94
C SER A 234 -11.49 6.85 -7.57
N ILE A 235 -12.35 7.40 -6.72
CA ILE A 235 -12.78 6.83 -5.44
C ILE A 235 -14.30 6.74 -5.43
N ILE A 236 -14.82 5.61 -4.92
CA ILE A 236 -16.24 5.45 -4.58
C ILE A 236 -16.32 5.31 -3.06
N LEU A 237 -17.01 6.25 -2.42
CA LEU A 237 -17.32 6.24 -1.00
C LEU A 237 -18.72 5.65 -0.76
N PRO A 238 -19.07 5.24 0.48
CA PRO A 238 -20.43 4.81 0.82
C PRO A 238 -21.52 5.82 0.43
N ALA A 239 -22.75 5.35 0.23
CA ALA A 239 -23.89 6.20 -0.04
C ALA A 239 -24.11 7.21 1.11
N GLY A 240 -24.44 8.45 0.78
CA GLY A 240 -24.61 9.53 1.76
C GLY A 240 -23.31 10.07 2.38
N SER A 241 -22.13 9.62 1.96
CA SER A 241 -20.86 10.23 2.40
C SER A 241 -20.80 11.72 2.04
N ASP A 242 -20.34 12.55 2.98
CA ASP A 242 -20.12 13.97 2.75
C ASP A 242 -18.92 14.18 1.81
N LEU A 243 -19.17 14.80 0.66
CA LEU A 243 -18.17 15.11 -0.35
C LEU A 243 -17.67 16.56 -0.28
N THR A 244 -18.24 17.39 0.59
CA THR A 244 -18.00 18.85 0.60
C THR A 244 -16.66 19.26 1.20
N SER A 245 -16.02 18.36 1.95
CA SER A 245 -14.80 18.67 2.71
C SER A 245 -13.86 17.47 2.88
N VAL A 246 -13.67 16.66 1.83
CA VAL A 246 -12.74 15.51 1.85
C VAL A 246 -11.31 16.01 1.84
N ALA A 247 -10.45 15.52 2.74
CA ALA A 247 -9.05 15.96 2.89
C ALA A 247 -8.06 14.82 2.52
N PRO A 248 -7.69 14.67 1.23
CA PRO A 248 -7.03 13.45 0.77
C PRO A 248 -5.57 13.39 1.20
N ILE A 249 -5.12 12.18 1.52
CA ILE A 249 -3.73 11.86 1.81
C ILE A 249 -3.08 11.34 0.54
N ILE A 250 -1.99 12.00 0.15
CA ILE A 250 -1.33 11.80 -1.13
C ILE A 250 0.11 11.37 -0.86
N THR A 251 0.47 10.19 -1.37
CA THR A 251 1.86 9.72 -1.40
C THR A 251 2.40 9.86 -2.82
N ALA A 252 3.57 10.48 -2.92
CA ALA A 252 4.34 10.65 -4.13
C ALA A 252 5.84 10.70 -3.74
N ASN A 253 6.73 10.60 -4.72
CA ASN A 253 8.17 10.78 -4.49
C ASN A 253 8.48 12.16 -3.83
N GLU A 254 9.41 12.18 -2.87
CA GLU A 254 9.79 13.38 -2.08
C GLU A 254 10.31 14.55 -2.91
N GLU A 255 10.77 14.31 -4.14
CA GLU A 255 11.24 15.33 -5.08
C GLU A 255 10.09 16.04 -5.82
N LEU A 256 8.85 15.64 -5.59
CA LEU A 256 7.64 16.16 -6.25
C LEU A 256 6.85 17.11 -5.34
N THR A 257 6.13 18.03 -5.96
CA THR A 257 5.15 18.90 -5.28
C THR A 257 3.76 18.65 -5.85
N VAL A 258 2.73 18.64 -4.99
CA VAL A 258 1.34 18.39 -5.38
C VAL A 258 0.46 19.57 -4.95
N SER A 259 -0.44 20.01 -5.83
CA SER A 259 -1.41 21.09 -5.58
C SER A 259 -2.80 20.69 -6.10
N PRO A 260 -3.86 20.64 -5.26
CA PRO A 260 -3.86 20.85 -3.81
C PRO A 260 -2.90 19.93 -3.04
N ALA A 261 -2.38 20.41 -1.92
CA ALA A 261 -1.45 19.63 -1.10
C ALA A 261 -2.16 18.52 -0.31
N SER A 262 -1.41 17.49 0.07
CA SER A 262 -1.89 16.41 0.94
C SER A 262 -2.49 16.98 2.24
N GLY A 263 -3.63 16.43 2.67
CA GLY A 263 -4.37 16.87 3.86
C GLY A 263 -5.19 18.16 3.70
N VAL A 264 -5.18 18.82 2.53
CA VAL A 264 -6.03 19.99 2.28
C VAL A 264 -7.43 19.54 1.84
N ALA A 265 -8.45 19.94 2.62
CA ALA A 265 -9.86 19.65 2.31
C ALA A 265 -10.30 20.26 0.97
N GLN A 266 -11.04 19.51 0.17
CA GLN A 266 -11.62 19.90 -1.13
C GLN A 266 -13.08 19.45 -1.23
N ASP A 267 -13.87 20.16 -2.04
CA ASP A 267 -15.26 19.85 -2.35
C ASP A 267 -15.36 19.05 -3.66
N PHE A 268 -15.80 17.80 -3.55
CA PHE A 268 -16.07 16.89 -4.68
C PHE A 268 -17.58 16.77 -5.00
N SER A 269 -18.46 17.45 -4.26
CA SER A 269 -19.91 17.42 -4.49
C SER A 269 -20.31 18.01 -5.84
N GLN A 270 -19.45 18.86 -6.42
CA GLN A 270 -19.64 19.50 -7.74
C GLN A 270 -18.93 18.75 -8.88
N GLY A 271 -18.35 17.57 -8.60
CA GLY A 271 -17.63 16.74 -9.58
C GLY A 271 -16.13 16.68 -9.32
N SER A 272 -15.35 16.55 -10.40
CA SER A 272 -13.91 16.27 -10.30
C SER A 272 -13.06 17.48 -9.91
N VAL A 273 -12.11 17.29 -9.00
CA VAL A 273 -11.09 18.28 -8.62
C VAL A 273 -9.76 17.96 -9.31
N ASN A 274 -9.07 18.98 -9.80
CA ASN A 274 -7.77 18.81 -10.47
C ASN A 274 -6.61 18.87 -9.47
N TYR A 275 -5.76 17.85 -9.48
CA TYR A 275 -4.50 17.79 -8.70
C TYR A 275 -3.31 17.83 -9.63
N THR A 276 -2.49 18.88 -9.57
CA THR A 276 -1.29 19.04 -10.38
C THR A 276 -0.06 18.63 -9.58
N VAL A 277 0.66 17.63 -10.09
CA VAL A 277 1.99 17.22 -9.64
C VAL A 277 3.04 17.98 -10.47
N THR A 278 4.10 18.48 -9.83
CA THR A 278 5.24 19.13 -10.48
C THR A 278 6.53 18.50 -10.00
N ASN A 279 7.45 18.17 -10.91
CA ASN A 279 8.78 17.64 -10.57
C ASN A 279 9.87 18.73 -10.54
N GLN A 280 11.10 18.34 -10.23
CA GLN A 280 12.26 19.25 -10.17
C GLN A 280 12.62 19.93 -11.51
N GLU A 281 12.19 19.35 -12.64
CA GLU A 281 12.42 19.90 -13.99
C GLU A 281 11.36 20.96 -14.36
N GLY A 282 10.31 21.13 -13.53
CA GLY A 282 9.15 21.95 -13.84
C GLY A 282 8.15 21.27 -14.78
N LEU A 283 8.33 19.97 -15.08
CA LEU A 283 7.33 19.18 -15.78
C LEU A 283 6.13 18.95 -14.87
N THR A 284 4.93 19.04 -15.44
CA THR A 284 3.68 18.97 -14.69
C THR A 284 2.74 17.89 -15.22
N LYS A 285 1.95 17.31 -14.32
CA LYS A 285 0.87 16.39 -14.66
C LYS A 285 -0.35 16.69 -13.81
N THR A 286 -1.47 16.99 -14.46
CA THR A 286 -2.74 17.25 -13.78
C THR A 286 -3.61 16.00 -13.82
N TYR A 287 -3.91 15.45 -12.64
CA TYR A 287 -4.87 14.39 -12.44
C TYR A 287 -6.26 14.96 -12.24
N GLN A 288 -7.23 14.47 -13.00
CA GLN A 288 -8.64 14.67 -12.73
C GLN A 288 -9.07 13.66 -11.65
N VAL A 289 -9.27 14.14 -10.42
CA VAL A 289 -9.67 13.31 -9.28
C VAL A 289 -11.18 13.37 -9.11
N THR A 290 -11.82 12.22 -9.17
CA THR A 290 -13.27 12.06 -9.00
C THR A 290 -13.53 11.22 -7.75
N ILE A 291 -14.04 11.85 -6.69
CA ILE A 291 -14.60 11.15 -5.54
C ILE A 291 -16.11 11.26 -5.65
N VAL A 292 -16.79 10.13 -5.69
CA VAL A 292 -18.25 10.06 -5.64
C VAL A 292 -18.66 9.27 -4.41
N SER A 293 -19.72 9.69 -3.73
CA SER A 293 -20.51 8.76 -2.94
C SER A 293 -21.23 7.83 -3.91
N ALA A 294 -21.36 6.56 -3.55
CA ALA A 294 -22.20 5.65 -4.30
C ALA A 294 -23.63 6.24 -4.35
N ASN A 295 -24.18 6.40 -5.56
CA ASN A 295 -25.64 6.44 -5.68
C ASN A 295 -26.14 5.15 -5.04
N SER A 296 -27.17 5.21 -4.18
CA SER A 296 -27.78 4.06 -3.51
C SER A 296 -28.48 3.13 -4.51
N THR A 297 -27.76 2.53 -5.45
CA THR A 297 -28.20 1.36 -6.22
C THR A 297 -28.06 0.09 -5.39
N GLN A 298 -27.38 0.20 -4.25
CA GLN A 298 -27.21 -0.81 -3.22
C GLN A 298 -28.57 -1.09 -2.58
N LYS A 299 -29.11 -2.27 -2.89
CA LYS A 299 -30.39 -2.72 -2.37
C LYS A 299 -30.33 -3.10 -0.89
N VAL A 300 -29.16 -3.41 -0.36
CA VAL A 300 -28.94 -3.89 1.01
C VAL A 300 -28.08 -2.87 1.76
N VAL A 301 -28.63 -2.26 2.80
CA VAL A 301 -27.91 -1.33 3.68
C VAL A 301 -27.75 -1.95 5.07
N PHE A 302 -26.55 -1.91 5.63
CA PHE A 302 -26.33 -2.09 7.06
C PHE A 302 -26.22 -0.73 7.76
N LEU A 303 -27.00 -0.52 8.81
CA LEU A 303 -26.91 0.66 9.68
C LEU A 303 -26.07 0.34 10.92
N GLY A 304 -25.01 1.11 11.15
CA GLY A 304 -24.14 0.98 12.32
C GLY A 304 -23.84 2.30 13.02
N GLU A 305 -23.32 2.22 14.25
CA GLU A 305 -23.07 3.40 15.09
C GLU A 305 -21.75 4.12 14.76
N ALA A 306 -20.78 3.41 14.16
CA ALA A 306 -19.45 3.91 13.83
C ALA A 306 -19.36 4.55 12.43
N ASP A 307 -18.24 5.20 12.12
CA ASP A 307 -17.99 5.82 10.80
C ASP A 307 -17.76 4.78 9.68
N CYS A 308 -17.24 3.59 10.00
CA CYS A 308 -17.20 2.46 9.08
C CYS A 308 -17.19 1.11 9.84
N ILE A 309 -17.35 0.02 9.11
CA ILE A 309 -17.36 -1.36 9.65
C ILE A 309 -16.11 -1.66 10.50
N ASN A 310 -14.93 -1.19 10.06
CA ASN A 310 -13.67 -1.47 10.76
C ASN A 310 -13.64 -0.88 12.18
N THR A 311 -14.39 0.20 12.44
CA THR A 311 -14.44 0.97 13.70
C THR A 311 -15.71 0.73 14.51
N LEU A 312 -16.55 -0.25 14.16
CA LEU A 312 -17.60 -0.75 15.05
C LEU A 312 -16.96 -1.35 16.31
N GLU A 313 -17.46 -0.94 17.49
CA GLU A 313 -17.03 -1.46 18.80
C GLU A 313 -17.68 -2.81 19.12
N ASP A 314 -18.90 -3.03 18.61
CA ASP A 314 -19.64 -4.28 18.67
C ASP A 314 -19.10 -5.27 17.61
N ASP A 315 -18.53 -6.37 18.06
CA ASP A 315 -17.97 -7.45 17.25
C ASP A 315 -19.06 -8.23 16.51
N ASP A 316 -20.23 -8.42 17.11
CA ASP A 316 -21.40 -8.99 16.47
C ASP A 316 -21.88 -8.13 15.29
N ALA A 317 -22.11 -6.84 15.51
CA ALA A 317 -22.50 -5.91 14.42
C ALA A 317 -21.44 -5.88 13.31
N LYS A 318 -20.16 -5.92 13.68
CA LYS A 318 -19.05 -5.93 12.73
C LYS A 318 -19.05 -7.19 11.89
N ALA A 319 -19.13 -8.37 12.49
CA ALA A 319 -19.18 -9.65 11.80
C ALA A 319 -20.40 -9.73 10.86
N ALA A 320 -21.57 -9.27 11.30
CA ALA A 320 -22.77 -9.18 10.45
C ALA A 320 -22.57 -8.24 9.24
N ALA A 321 -21.97 -7.06 9.45
CA ALA A 321 -21.72 -6.10 8.38
C ALA A 321 -20.64 -6.60 7.39
N GLU A 322 -19.59 -7.26 7.86
CA GLU A 322 -18.57 -7.91 7.03
C GLU A 322 -19.16 -9.06 6.21
N TYR A 323 -20.02 -9.89 6.82
CA TYR A 323 -20.75 -10.96 6.14
C TYR A 323 -21.63 -10.43 5.01
N LEU A 324 -22.49 -9.44 5.27
CA LEU A 324 -23.35 -8.84 4.24
C LEU A 324 -22.53 -8.19 3.11
N LYS A 325 -21.41 -7.52 3.44
CA LYS A 325 -20.49 -6.93 2.47
C LYS A 325 -19.86 -7.98 1.55
N ALA A 326 -19.51 -9.16 2.10
CA ALA A 326 -18.97 -10.27 1.33
C ALA A 326 -20.03 -10.98 0.47
N GLN A 327 -21.26 -11.12 0.99
CA GLN A 327 -22.36 -11.81 0.33
C GLN A 327 -23.04 -10.97 -0.78
N TYR A 328 -23.12 -9.66 -0.60
CA TYR A 328 -23.80 -8.73 -1.52
C TYR A 328 -22.84 -7.66 -2.12
N PRO A 329 -21.68 -8.02 -2.71
CA PRO A 329 -20.61 -7.08 -3.02
C PRO A 329 -20.96 -5.99 -4.06
N ASN A 330 -22.03 -6.19 -4.83
CA ASN A 330 -22.55 -5.20 -5.79
C ASN A 330 -23.74 -4.39 -5.24
N ASP A 331 -24.41 -4.91 -4.21
CA ASP A 331 -25.69 -4.43 -3.68
C ASP A 331 -25.61 -3.95 -2.22
N PHE A 332 -24.45 -4.04 -1.56
CA PHE A 332 -24.22 -3.67 -0.17
C PHE A 332 -23.73 -2.22 0.01
N ALA A 333 -24.31 -1.51 0.96
CA ALA A 333 -23.74 -0.28 1.53
C ALA A 333 -23.76 -0.29 3.07
N TYR A 334 -22.82 0.44 3.67
CA TYR A 334 -22.83 0.77 5.09
C TYR A 334 -23.20 2.25 5.25
N ILE A 335 -24.12 2.57 6.15
CA ILE A 335 -24.49 3.95 6.49
C ILE A 335 -24.42 4.11 8.01
N LYS A 336 -23.65 5.09 8.49
CA LYS A 336 -23.67 5.49 9.91
C LYS A 336 -25.07 5.98 10.27
N ILE A 337 -25.65 5.51 11.38
CA ILE A 337 -27.01 5.86 11.83
C ILE A 337 -27.22 7.39 11.83
N ALA A 338 -26.25 8.17 12.32
CA ALA A 338 -26.32 9.64 12.33
C ALA A 338 -26.49 10.29 10.94
N ASN A 339 -26.08 9.62 9.86
CA ASN A 339 -26.15 10.13 8.48
C ASN A 339 -27.44 9.68 7.75
N VAL A 340 -28.34 8.95 8.42
CA VAL A 340 -29.60 8.48 7.82
C VAL A 340 -30.50 9.66 7.46
N THR A 341 -30.86 9.73 6.17
CA THR A 341 -31.81 10.69 5.60
C THR A 341 -32.63 9.98 4.52
N GLU A 342 -33.79 10.53 4.15
CA GLU A 342 -34.61 9.98 3.04
C GLU A 342 -33.80 9.92 1.72
N ALA A 343 -32.90 10.88 1.49
CA ALA A 343 -32.01 10.89 0.33
C ALA A 343 -30.95 9.77 0.37
N ALA A 344 -30.40 9.46 1.55
CA ALA A 344 -29.44 8.37 1.73
C ALA A 344 -30.06 6.97 1.52
N LEU A 345 -31.37 6.84 1.72
CA LEU A 345 -32.13 5.58 1.54
C LEU A 345 -32.86 5.47 0.18
N ALA A 346 -32.72 6.45 -0.71
CA ALA A 346 -33.66 6.69 -1.82
C ALA A 346 -33.80 5.57 -2.86
N ASN A 347 -32.85 4.64 -2.98
CA ASN A 347 -33.02 3.40 -3.76
C ASN A 347 -32.48 2.15 -3.02
N THR A 348 -32.50 2.20 -1.69
CA THR A 348 -32.36 1.02 -0.82
C THR A 348 -33.65 0.22 -0.84
N ASN A 349 -33.56 -1.11 -0.93
CA ASN A 349 -34.72 -2.00 -0.78
C ASN A 349 -34.84 -2.53 0.65
N VAL A 350 -33.72 -2.97 1.23
CA VAL A 350 -33.62 -3.62 2.53
C VAL A 350 -32.60 -2.89 3.40
N VAL A 351 -33.00 -2.54 4.63
CA VAL A 351 -32.10 -2.08 5.69
C VAL A 351 -32.01 -3.19 6.74
N MET A 352 -30.79 -3.61 7.08
CA MET A 352 -30.52 -4.34 8.32
C MET A 352 -30.02 -3.36 9.37
N LEU A 353 -30.67 -3.38 10.54
CA LEU A 353 -30.23 -2.68 11.73
C LEU A 353 -30.04 -3.75 12.81
N TYR A 354 -28.77 -3.98 13.15
CA TYR A 354 -28.33 -5.03 14.05
C TYR A 354 -27.16 -4.54 14.88
N TYR A 355 -27.29 -4.69 16.19
CA TYR A 355 -26.19 -4.55 17.16
C TYR A 355 -26.59 -5.21 18.49
N LEU A 356 -25.57 -5.52 19.28
CA LEU A 356 -25.64 -5.87 20.69
C LEU A 356 -24.77 -4.87 21.44
N THR A 357 -25.38 -3.91 22.15
CA THR A 357 -24.65 -2.81 22.83
C THR A 357 -23.53 -3.39 23.72
N PRO A 358 -22.23 -3.09 23.47
CA PRO A 358 -21.13 -3.76 24.14
C PRO A 358 -21.16 -3.60 25.67
N LEU A 359 -21.05 -4.72 26.39
CA LEU A 359 -21.10 -4.75 27.85
C LEU A 359 -19.72 -4.45 28.45
N THR A 360 -19.43 -3.16 28.61
CA THR A 360 -18.21 -2.68 29.31
C THR A 360 -18.33 -2.86 30.84
N GLU A 361 -17.19 -2.87 31.54
CA GLU A 361 -17.11 -3.17 32.98
C GLU A 361 -18.07 -2.32 33.83
N GLY A 362 -19.09 -2.96 34.41
CA GLY A 362 -20.10 -2.32 35.24
C GLY A 362 -21.37 -1.85 34.53
N THR A 363 -21.45 -1.96 33.19
CA THR A 363 -22.71 -1.75 32.46
C THR A 363 -23.65 -2.95 32.64
N GLN A 364 -24.93 -2.66 32.87
CA GLN A 364 -26.01 -3.64 32.87
C GLN A 364 -27.05 -3.18 31.87
N TYR A 365 -27.21 -3.93 30.79
CA TYR A 365 -28.18 -3.65 29.75
C TYR A 365 -29.47 -4.43 30.01
N PHE A 366 -30.46 -3.78 30.61
CA PHE A 366 -31.74 -4.41 30.97
C PHE A 366 -32.92 -3.51 30.59
N ALA A 367 -33.93 -4.09 29.93
CA ALA A 367 -35.08 -3.37 29.40
C ALA A 367 -36.25 -3.36 30.40
N THR A 368 -36.54 -2.16 30.88
CA THR A 368 -37.69 -1.81 31.72
C THR A 368 -38.64 -0.92 30.97
N ASP A 369 -39.86 -0.82 31.49
CA ASP A 369 -40.86 0.14 31.03
C ASP A 369 -40.31 1.58 30.92
N THR A 370 -39.39 1.97 31.80
CA THR A 370 -38.90 3.35 31.89
C THR A 370 -37.64 3.66 31.06
N ASN A 371 -36.97 2.65 30.49
CA ASN A 371 -35.71 2.86 29.75
C ASN A 371 -35.67 2.21 28.35
N VAL A 372 -36.54 1.26 27.99
CA VAL A 372 -36.42 0.53 26.72
C VAL A 372 -36.34 1.43 25.49
N MET A 373 -37.12 2.52 25.45
CA MET A 373 -37.08 3.50 24.36
C MET A 373 -35.80 4.36 24.34
N THR A 374 -35.10 4.48 25.48
CA THR A 374 -33.84 5.22 25.63
C THR A 374 -32.59 4.33 25.51
N LEU A 375 -32.77 3.01 25.41
CA LEU A 375 -31.68 2.08 25.09
C LEU A 375 -31.30 2.10 23.61
N LEU A 376 -32.17 2.63 22.75
CA LEU A 376 -31.86 2.96 21.36
C LEU A 376 -30.87 4.16 21.29
N PRO A 377 -29.94 4.18 20.32
CA PRO A 377 -29.13 5.35 19.97
C PRO A 377 -30.00 6.59 19.81
N THR A 378 -29.50 7.77 20.20
CA THR A 378 -30.30 9.00 20.28
C THR A 378 -31.00 9.38 18.98
N GLU A 379 -30.40 9.03 17.87
CA GLU A 379 -30.84 9.24 16.49
C GLU A 379 -31.99 8.30 16.08
N LEU A 380 -32.11 7.15 16.75
CA LEU A 380 -33.19 6.19 16.59
C LEU A 380 -34.32 6.36 17.62
N GLN A 381 -34.23 7.33 18.53
CA GLN A 381 -35.29 7.62 19.50
C GLN A 381 -36.46 8.41 18.88
N SER A 382 -37.62 8.36 19.55
CA SER A 382 -38.84 9.03 19.08
C SER A 382 -38.64 10.55 18.90
N GLY A 383 -38.93 11.04 17.69
CA GLY A 383 -38.80 12.46 17.31
C GLY A 383 -37.42 12.85 16.74
N ALA A 384 -36.43 11.96 16.73
CA ALA A 384 -35.16 12.20 16.05
C ALA A 384 -35.32 12.19 14.51
N SER A 385 -34.52 13.00 13.81
CA SER A 385 -34.59 13.15 12.35
C SER A 385 -34.34 11.85 11.59
N GLN A 386 -33.39 11.05 12.07
CA GLN A 386 -32.97 9.78 11.47
C GLN A 386 -34.06 8.71 11.66
N ALA A 387 -34.62 8.60 12.88
CA ALA A 387 -35.80 7.80 13.16
C ALA A 387 -37.00 8.15 12.26
N ILE A 388 -37.29 9.46 12.08
CA ILE A 388 -38.37 9.94 11.20
C ILE A 388 -38.08 9.56 9.75
N ALA A 389 -36.86 9.79 9.25
CA ALA A 389 -36.47 9.45 7.88
C ALA A 389 -36.59 7.94 7.59
N LEU A 390 -36.12 7.10 8.52
CA LEU A 390 -36.24 5.64 8.41
C LEU A 390 -37.71 5.20 8.48
N THR A 391 -38.53 5.82 9.34
CA THR A 391 -39.98 5.57 9.41
C THR A 391 -40.68 5.92 8.11
N ASN A 392 -40.40 7.10 7.55
CA ASN A 392 -40.96 7.54 6.26
C ASN A 392 -40.54 6.63 5.11
N TRP A 393 -39.29 6.15 5.11
CA TRP A 393 -38.79 5.20 4.12
C TRP A 393 -39.51 3.84 4.20
N VAL A 394 -39.72 3.26 5.39
CA VAL A 394 -40.52 2.04 5.54
C VAL A 394 -41.97 2.25 5.10
N LYS A 395 -42.55 3.42 5.42
CA LYS A 395 -43.87 3.82 4.91
C LYS A 395 -43.93 3.92 3.38
N GLY A 396 -42.87 4.42 2.77
CA GLY A 396 -42.70 4.51 1.31
C GLY A 396 -42.50 3.18 0.59
N GLY A 397 -42.20 2.08 1.31
CA GLY A 397 -42.02 0.74 0.73
C GLY A 397 -40.70 0.06 1.09
N GLY A 398 -39.82 0.73 1.84
CA GLY A 398 -38.55 0.16 2.30
C GLY A 398 -38.76 -0.99 3.28
N ASN A 399 -38.01 -2.08 3.11
CA ASN A 399 -38.14 -3.27 3.94
C ASN A 399 -37.07 -3.30 5.03
N LEU A 400 -37.46 -3.58 6.28
CA LEU A 400 -36.57 -3.46 7.43
C LEU A 400 -36.32 -4.82 8.09
N PHE A 401 -35.06 -5.14 8.36
CA PHE A 401 -34.67 -6.25 9.21
C PHE A 401 -34.11 -5.69 10.51
N LEU A 402 -34.84 -5.92 11.60
CA LEU A 402 -34.40 -5.63 12.97
C LEU A 402 -33.94 -6.92 13.64
N ALA A 403 -32.75 -6.91 14.23
CA ALA A 403 -32.30 -7.98 15.11
C ALA A 403 -31.42 -7.40 16.22
N GLY A 404 -31.33 -8.08 17.36
CA GLY A 404 -30.55 -7.58 18.50
C GLY A 404 -31.34 -6.58 19.34
N ASP A 405 -30.60 -5.72 20.04
CA ASP A 405 -31.13 -4.60 20.81
C ASP A 405 -32.04 -3.62 20.03
N PRO A 406 -31.83 -3.33 18.72
CA PRO A 406 -32.71 -2.42 17.99
C PRO A 406 -34.10 -2.96 17.65
N THR A 407 -34.51 -4.18 18.04
CA THR A 407 -35.90 -4.64 17.81
C THR A 407 -36.94 -3.73 18.45
N SER A 408 -36.57 -3.04 19.54
CA SER A 408 -37.37 -1.99 20.19
C SER A 408 -37.74 -0.81 19.27
N PHE A 409 -36.99 -0.58 18.18
CA PHE A 409 -37.26 0.48 17.18
C PHE A 409 -38.64 0.32 16.48
N ILE A 410 -39.21 -0.89 16.48
CA ILE A 410 -40.59 -1.17 16.04
C ILE A 410 -41.66 -0.27 16.71
N HIS A 411 -41.39 0.18 17.95
CA HIS A 411 -42.23 1.11 18.68
C HIS A 411 -42.07 2.54 18.20
N VAL A 412 -40.83 2.95 17.87
CA VAL A 412 -40.51 4.27 17.31
C VAL A 412 -41.13 4.43 15.93
N LEU A 413 -41.06 3.38 15.11
CA LEU A 413 -41.78 3.29 13.84
C LEU A 413 -43.28 3.46 14.01
N GLY A 414 -43.85 3.03 15.15
CA GLY A 414 -45.29 2.99 15.38
C GLY A 414 -46.00 1.81 14.73
N ARG A 415 -45.27 0.77 14.26
CA ARG A 415 -45.92 -0.49 13.82
C ARG A 415 -46.48 -1.30 14.97
N MET A 416 -45.96 -1.08 16.17
CA MET A 416 -46.51 -1.51 17.45
C MET A 416 -46.45 -0.31 18.41
N PRO A 417 -47.45 0.57 18.45
CA PRO A 417 -47.40 1.79 19.28
C PRO A 417 -47.21 1.46 20.77
N ALA A 418 -46.41 2.27 21.47
CA ALA A 418 -46.14 2.10 22.89
C ALA A 418 -46.02 3.46 23.61
N ASP A 419 -46.82 3.64 24.66
CA ASP A 419 -46.67 4.67 25.69
C ASP A 419 -46.46 3.96 27.03
N TYR A 420 -45.19 3.89 27.42
CA TYR A 420 -44.79 3.22 28.65
C TYR A 420 -45.23 3.96 29.93
N SER A 421 -45.85 5.15 29.83
CA SER A 421 -46.46 5.87 30.95
C SER A 421 -47.93 5.48 31.22
N ALA A 422 -48.61 4.78 30.29
CA ALA A 422 -50.03 4.43 30.37
C ALA A 422 -50.27 2.91 30.40
N ASP A 423 -51.38 2.44 30.97
CA ASP A 423 -51.68 0.99 31.06
C ASP A 423 -51.71 0.29 29.69
N ARG A 424 -51.32 -0.99 29.66
CA ARG A 424 -51.29 -1.82 28.44
C ARG A 424 -52.70 -2.02 27.87
N ALA A 425 -52.86 -1.79 26.58
CA ALA A 425 -54.15 -1.89 25.87
C ALA A 425 -53.93 -2.06 24.35
N LEU A 426 -55.01 -2.18 23.57
CA LEU A 426 -54.94 -1.93 22.13
C LEU A 426 -54.44 -0.48 21.90
N GLY A 427 -53.50 -0.31 20.99
CA GLY A 427 -52.75 0.93 20.78
C GLY A 427 -51.66 1.22 21.81
N ASN A 428 -51.43 0.34 22.78
CA ASN A 428 -50.36 0.49 23.77
C ASN A 428 -49.71 -0.85 24.14
N TYR A 429 -48.80 -1.28 23.28
CA TYR A 429 -48.00 -2.50 23.41
C TYR A 429 -46.71 -2.26 24.19
N ARG A 430 -46.07 -3.34 24.67
CA ARG A 430 -44.82 -3.25 25.45
C ARG A 430 -43.92 -4.48 25.21
N TYR A 431 -42.61 -4.25 25.17
CA TYR A 431 -41.62 -5.25 25.56
C TYR A 431 -41.64 -5.39 27.09
N THR A 432 -41.28 -6.56 27.61
CA THR A 432 -40.67 -6.63 28.94
C THR A 432 -39.56 -7.64 28.94
N GLU A 433 -38.47 -7.31 29.61
CA GLU A 433 -37.47 -8.30 29.90
C GLU A 433 -37.93 -9.32 30.95
N PHE A 434 -37.62 -10.60 30.71
CA PHE A 434 -37.88 -11.69 31.65
C PHE A 434 -36.59 -12.49 31.91
N GLY A 435 -35.90 -12.21 33.01
CA GLY A 435 -34.89 -13.15 33.55
C GLY A 435 -33.58 -12.54 34.03
N CYS A 436 -33.32 -11.26 33.79
CA CYS A 436 -32.14 -10.55 34.31
C CYS A 436 -32.28 -10.27 35.83
N ALA A 437 -32.16 -11.33 36.63
CA ALA A 437 -32.29 -11.35 38.09
C ALA A 437 -30.99 -11.89 38.74
N PRO A 438 -30.64 -11.45 39.96
CA PRO A 438 -29.46 -10.61 40.15
C PRO A 438 -28.12 -11.36 40.29
N ALA A 439 -27.04 -10.61 40.03
CA ALA A 439 -25.63 -11.01 40.17
C ALA A 439 -25.12 -12.07 39.16
N GLY A 440 -25.02 -11.65 37.89
CA GLY A 440 -24.36 -12.41 36.81
C GLY A 440 -24.07 -11.55 35.57
N GLY A 441 -25.00 -10.67 35.21
CA GLY A 441 -24.94 -9.89 33.96
C GLY A 441 -25.80 -10.53 32.87
N CYS A 442 -26.00 -9.80 31.77
CA CYS A 442 -26.78 -10.28 30.62
C CYS A 442 -25.88 -11.08 29.65
N VAL A 443 -25.01 -11.91 30.23
CA VAL A 443 -24.03 -12.75 29.55
C VAL A 443 -24.02 -14.11 30.24
N ASP A 444 -24.15 -15.16 29.44
CA ASP A 444 -24.28 -16.54 29.84
C ASP A 444 -22.93 -17.26 29.68
N TYR A 445 -22.06 -17.24 30.70
CA TYR A 445 -20.73 -17.85 30.65
C TYR A 445 -20.72 -19.38 30.83
N ASP A 446 -19.63 -20.03 30.38
CA ASP A 446 -19.27 -21.44 30.62
C ASP A 446 -20.33 -22.49 30.25
N LYS A 447 -21.21 -22.21 29.27
CA LYS A 447 -22.33 -23.07 28.90
C LYS A 447 -21.88 -24.35 28.21
N PRO A 448 -22.47 -25.52 28.49
CA PRO A 448 -22.06 -26.77 27.84
C PRO A 448 -22.53 -26.81 26.37
N ALA A 449 -21.82 -27.54 25.49
CA ALA A 449 -22.10 -27.53 24.04
C ALA A 449 -23.47 -28.12 23.63
N ASN A 450 -24.20 -28.75 24.55
CA ASN A 450 -25.58 -29.22 24.36
C ASN A 450 -26.65 -28.22 24.85
N ASP A 451 -26.24 -27.09 25.43
CA ASP A 451 -27.10 -25.95 25.73
C ASP A 451 -27.24 -25.06 24.49
N ILE A 452 -28.06 -25.54 23.55
CA ILE A 452 -28.26 -24.96 22.23
C ILE A 452 -29.41 -23.94 22.27
N TRP A 453 -29.22 -22.78 21.65
CA TRP A 453 -30.23 -21.76 21.45
C TRP A 453 -30.73 -21.73 20.00
N GLY A 454 -31.91 -21.15 19.79
CA GLY A 454 -32.51 -21.06 18.46
C GLY A 454 -34.02 -20.80 18.48
N LEU A 455 -34.68 -21.12 17.37
CA LEU A 455 -36.11 -20.90 17.15
C LEU A 455 -36.94 -22.19 17.27
N GLY A 456 -38.02 -22.11 18.03
CA GLY A 456 -39.15 -23.05 18.03
C GLY A 456 -40.13 -22.67 16.91
N VAL A 457 -40.11 -23.43 15.82
CA VAL A 457 -40.94 -23.25 14.61
C VAL A 457 -41.95 -24.42 14.52
N ARG A 458 -42.50 -24.83 15.68
CA ARG A 458 -43.54 -25.85 15.76
C ARG A 458 -44.86 -25.28 15.26
N ASP A 459 -45.70 -26.13 14.69
CA ASP A 459 -47.06 -25.72 14.28
C ASP A 459 -47.88 -25.24 15.50
N SER A 460 -47.64 -25.82 16.69
CA SER A 460 -48.28 -25.40 17.96
C SER A 460 -47.80 -24.05 18.49
N ASN A 461 -46.63 -23.56 18.06
CA ASN A 461 -46.10 -22.26 18.51
C ASN A 461 -46.70 -21.07 17.74
N ASN A 462 -47.29 -21.33 16.57
CA ASN A 462 -47.72 -20.37 15.57
C ASN A 462 -49.19 -20.63 15.17
N SER A 463 -49.80 -19.80 14.30
CA SER A 463 -51.15 -20.08 13.78
C SER A 463 -51.21 -21.24 12.76
N GLY A 464 -50.05 -21.78 12.36
CA GLY A 464 -49.92 -22.90 11.44
C GLY A 464 -48.46 -23.28 11.16
N ASN A 465 -48.23 -24.11 10.14
CA ASN A 465 -46.88 -24.52 9.76
C ASN A 465 -46.11 -23.38 9.09
N ARG A 466 -44.98 -22.98 9.70
CA ARG A 466 -44.11 -21.89 9.23
C ARG A 466 -42.81 -22.37 8.56
N ARG A 467 -42.49 -23.66 8.61
CA ARG A 467 -41.20 -24.21 8.15
C ARG A 467 -40.98 -24.12 6.63
N GLY A 468 -42.05 -23.89 5.87
CA GLY A 468 -41.98 -23.59 4.43
C GLY A 468 -41.88 -22.10 4.09
N HIS A 469 -41.70 -21.22 5.07
CA HIS A 469 -41.50 -19.79 4.81
C HIS A 469 -40.12 -19.56 4.14
N PRO A 470 -39.99 -18.65 3.16
CA PRO A 470 -38.74 -18.47 2.41
C PRO A 470 -37.50 -18.20 3.26
N ILE A 471 -37.66 -17.53 4.42
CA ILE A 471 -36.56 -17.26 5.35
C ILE A 471 -35.90 -18.54 5.90
N PHE A 472 -36.62 -19.67 5.88
CA PHE A 472 -36.13 -20.96 6.36
C PHE A 472 -35.62 -21.89 5.24
N ASN A 473 -35.49 -21.41 4.00
CA ASN A 473 -35.00 -22.21 2.89
C ASN A 473 -33.59 -22.77 3.16
N GLY A 474 -33.41 -24.08 2.99
CA GLY A 474 -32.14 -24.76 3.23
C GLY A 474 -31.78 -25.01 4.70
N LEU A 475 -32.48 -24.40 5.66
CA LEU A 475 -32.28 -24.66 7.08
C LEU A 475 -32.91 -26.00 7.50
N THR A 476 -32.28 -26.68 8.46
CA THR A 476 -32.74 -27.98 8.96
C THR A 476 -33.40 -27.83 10.34
N PHE A 477 -34.60 -28.42 10.48
CA PHE A 477 -35.33 -28.47 11.74
C PHE A 477 -35.12 -29.81 12.46
N ASN A 478 -34.79 -29.74 13.75
CA ASN A 478 -34.65 -30.88 14.64
C ASN A 478 -35.97 -31.18 15.37
N GLY A 479 -36.13 -32.43 15.81
CA GLY A 479 -37.30 -32.87 16.58
C GLY A 479 -38.63 -32.57 15.88
N ASP A 480 -39.47 -31.79 16.53
CA ASP A 480 -40.81 -31.40 16.07
C ASP A 480 -40.88 -29.99 15.45
N GLY A 481 -39.76 -29.27 15.37
CA GLY A 481 -39.69 -27.94 14.75
C GLY A 481 -38.58 -27.01 15.26
N GLU A 482 -37.46 -27.54 15.77
CA GLU A 482 -36.39 -26.71 16.37
C GLU A 482 -35.31 -26.34 15.35
N LEU A 483 -35.15 -25.05 15.07
CA LEU A 483 -33.98 -24.52 14.37
C LEU A 483 -32.92 -24.14 15.40
N TYR A 484 -31.69 -24.65 15.24
CA TYR A 484 -30.57 -24.35 16.12
C TYR A 484 -29.71 -23.23 15.51
N LEU A 485 -29.34 -22.23 16.32
CA LEU A 485 -28.60 -21.04 15.88
C LEU A 485 -27.28 -20.84 16.62
N ASN A 486 -27.21 -21.17 17.92
CA ASN A 486 -26.04 -20.88 18.75
C ASN A 486 -25.81 -21.97 19.80
N ASN A 487 -24.56 -22.42 19.95
CA ASN A 487 -24.09 -23.20 21.10
C ASN A 487 -22.72 -22.71 21.60
N SER A 488 -22.46 -21.41 21.52
CA SER A 488 -21.28 -20.74 22.08
C SER A 488 -21.15 -21.00 23.59
N GLY A 489 -19.91 -20.95 24.09
CA GLY A 489 -19.64 -21.13 25.53
C GLY A 489 -20.07 -19.92 26.36
N THR A 490 -19.95 -18.75 25.76
CA THR A 490 -20.32 -17.44 26.27
C THR A 490 -21.14 -16.73 25.20
N ARG A 491 -22.19 -16.02 25.61
CA ARG A 491 -23.26 -15.47 24.78
C ARG A 491 -24.06 -14.37 25.50
N GLU A 492 -24.61 -13.42 24.79
CA GLU A 492 -25.29 -12.23 25.30
C GLU A 492 -26.75 -12.53 25.67
N ALA A 493 -26.96 -13.10 26.87
CA ALA A 493 -28.27 -13.42 27.45
C ALA A 493 -29.12 -12.20 27.87
N ARG A 494 -29.42 -11.28 26.95
CA ARG A 494 -30.42 -10.21 27.12
C ARG A 494 -31.81 -10.81 26.85
N LEU A 495 -32.82 -10.51 27.68
CA LEU A 495 -34.10 -11.26 27.62
C LEU A 495 -35.28 -10.38 27.17
N ILE A 496 -34.99 -9.50 26.21
CA ILE A 496 -35.93 -8.57 25.59
C ILE A 496 -36.79 -9.31 24.56
N TRP A 497 -38.11 -9.32 24.77
CA TRP A 497 -39.08 -9.92 23.87
C TRP A 497 -40.48 -9.30 24.03
N TRP A 498 -41.32 -9.51 23.03
CA TRP A 498 -42.73 -9.15 23.05
C TRP A 498 -43.45 -9.81 24.22
N GLN A 499 -44.08 -9.00 25.08
CA GLN A 499 -45.01 -9.56 26.06
C GLN A 499 -46.20 -10.23 25.37
N HIS A 500 -46.78 -11.18 26.10
CA HIS A 500 -48.08 -11.74 25.78
C HIS A 500 -49.14 -10.67 25.59
N MET A 501 -50.14 -11.00 24.78
CA MET A 501 -51.34 -10.20 24.63
C MET A 501 -52.37 -10.51 25.72
N ASP A 502 -51.98 -11.18 26.81
CA ASP A 502 -52.80 -11.38 27.99
C ASP A 502 -53.33 -10.05 28.55
N GLY A 503 -54.64 -9.96 28.72
CA GLY A 503 -55.32 -8.72 29.13
C GLY A 503 -55.55 -7.70 28.00
N ILE A 504 -54.95 -7.88 26.83
CA ILE A 504 -55.15 -7.04 25.63
C ILE A 504 -56.06 -7.75 24.62
N LEU A 505 -55.79 -9.03 24.36
CA LEU A 505 -56.49 -9.91 23.42
C LEU A 505 -57.09 -11.11 24.17
N SER A 506 -58.04 -11.80 23.53
CA SER A 506 -58.72 -12.97 24.09
C SER A 506 -59.03 -13.98 22.98
N PRO A 507 -58.31 -15.12 22.90
CA PRO A 507 -57.24 -15.56 23.81
C PRO A 507 -55.98 -14.69 23.72
N GLY A 508 -55.41 -14.33 24.87
CA GLY A 508 -54.24 -13.43 24.97
C GLY A 508 -52.88 -14.12 24.92
N CYS A 509 -52.83 -15.43 25.23
CA CYS A 509 -51.63 -16.25 25.11
C CYS A 509 -51.92 -17.68 24.67
N CYS A 510 -50.85 -18.29 24.16
CA CYS A 510 -50.52 -19.70 24.34
C CYS A 510 -51.36 -20.64 23.47
N GLY A 511 -51.01 -20.66 22.17
CA GLY A 511 -51.58 -21.58 21.19
C GLY A 511 -51.86 -20.92 19.84
N GLN A 512 -52.34 -21.73 18.90
CA GLN A 512 -52.53 -21.33 17.51
C GLN A 512 -53.57 -20.20 17.36
N ASP A 513 -54.66 -20.24 18.14
CA ASP A 513 -55.71 -19.21 18.12
C ASP A 513 -55.21 -17.85 18.64
N ALA A 514 -54.35 -17.85 19.67
CA ALA A 514 -53.75 -16.62 20.21
C ALA A 514 -52.71 -16.03 19.23
N ALA A 515 -51.93 -16.90 18.59
CA ALA A 515 -51.02 -16.48 17.52
C ALA A 515 -51.80 -15.90 16.32
N LEU A 516 -52.89 -16.54 15.89
CA LEU A 516 -53.75 -16.04 14.81
C LEU A 516 -54.39 -14.69 15.16
N LEU A 517 -54.90 -14.53 16.39
CA LEU A 517 -55.49 -13.27 16.84
C LEU A 517 -54.46 -12.14 16.86
N PHE A 518 -53.23 -12.40 17.33
CA PHE A 518 -52.12 -11.45 17.21
C PHE A 518 -51.84 -11.07 15.75
N GLU A 519 -51.66 -12.07 14.88
CA GLU A 519 -51.35 -11.89 13.45
C GLU A 519 -52.38 -11.01 12.75
N GLN A 520 -53.67 -11.21 13.03
CA GLN A 520 -54.75 -10.40 12.49
C GLN A 520 -54.78 -8.99 13.10
N THR A 521 -54.63 -8.85 14.42
CA THR A 521 -54.71 -7.56 15.11
C THR A 521 -53.60 -6.60 14.70
N VAL A 522 -52.37 -7.09 14.48
CA VAL A 522 -51.23 -6.22 14.14
C VAL A 522 -50.79 -6.34 12.68
N ASN A 523 -51.52 -7.12 11.86
CA ASN A 523 -51.20 -7.46 10.48
C ASN A 523 -49.76 -7.98 10.33
N ALA A 524 -49.51 -9.16 10.87
CA ALA A 524 -48.20 -9.80 10.96
C ALA A 524 -48.30 -11.32 10.78
N VAL A 525 -47.15 -11.99 10.72
CA VAL A 525 -46.96 -13.44 10.69
C VAL A 525 -46.00 -13.79 11.81
N LYS A 526 -46.45 -14.61 12.77
CA LYS A 526 -45.57 -15.22 13.75
C LYS A 526 -44.82 -16.37 13.09
N LEU A 527 -43.50 -16.30 13.12
CA LEU A 527 -42.60 -17.26 12.47
C LEU A 527 -42.03 -18.26 13.47
N GLY A 528 -41.74 -17.83 14.70
CA GLY A 528 -41.28 -18.72 15.76
C GLY A 528 -41.20 -18.07 17.14
N THR A 529 -40.81 -18.87 18.12
CA THR A 529 -40.51 -18.47 19.51
C THR A 529 -39.14 -19.00 19.92
N LEU A 530 -38.69 -18.79 21.17
CA LEU A 530 -37.52 -19.47 21.73
C LEU A 530 -37.65 -21.00 21.58
N ARG A 531 -36.57 -21.67 21.13
CA ARG A 531 -36.45 -23.12 20.96
C ARG A 531 -37.12 -23.97 22.03
N HIS A 532 -36.90 -23.63 23.30
CA HIS A 532 -37.36 -24.37 24.47
C HIS A 532 -38.87 -24.29 24.74
N ILE A 533 -39.61 -23.42 24.04
CA ILE A 533 -41.03 -23.17 24.29
C ILE A 533 -41.91 -24.09 23.44
N ALA A 534 -42.82 -24.82 24.09
CA ALA A 534 -43.70 -25.80 23.45
C ALA A 534 -45.13 -25.29 23.18
N ASP A 535 -45.61 -24.30 23.94
CA ASP A 535 -47.00 -23.83 24.01
C ASP A 535 -47.27 -22.52 23.24
N GLY A 536 -46.26 -21.96 22.58
CA GLY A 536 -46.40 -20.74 21.78
C GLY A 536 -46.37 -19.44 22.60
N PHE A 537 -45.97 -19.50 23.86
CA PHE A 537 -45.45 -18.34 24.61
C PHE A 537 -44.41 -17.58 23.75
N GLY A 538 -44.38 -16.25 23.81
CA GLY A 538 -43.32 -15.41 23.23
C GLY A 538 -43.26 -15.34 21.69
N TYR A 539 -42.59 -14.32 21.17
CA TYR A 539 -42.47 -14.03 19.73
C TYR A 539 -41.00 -13.78 19.39
N GLY A 540 -40.25 -14.84 19.04
CA GLY A 540 -38.82 -14.77 18.77
C GLY A 540 -38.49 -14.39 17.32
N ALA A 541 -39.43 -14.66 16.39
CA ALA A 541 -39.36 -14.21 15.01
C ALA A 541 -40.76 -13.78 14.54
N VAL A 542 -40.87 -12.55 14.02
CA VAL A 542 -42.13 -11.96 13.51
C VAL A 542 -41.86 -11.25 12.19
N GLU A 543 -42.76 -11.42 11.23
CA GLU A 543 -42.84 -10.58 10.04
C GLU A 543 -44.07 -9.67 10.16
N PHE A 544 -43.87 -8.36 10.20
CA PHE A 544 -44.93 -7.36 10.08
C PHE A 544 -45.21 -7.09 8.59
N LEU A 545 -46.46 -7.31 8.18
CA LEU A 545 -46.91 -7.12 6.81
C LEU A 545 -47.26 -5.65 6.53
N PRO A 546 -47.26 -5.22 5.25
CA PRO A 546 -47.69 -3.89 4.84
C PRO A 546 -49.15 -3.61 5.23
N THR A 547 -49.39 -2.46 5.85
CA THR A 547 -50.71 -2.03 6.34
C THR A 547 -51.42 -1.06 5.38
N ASN A 548 -50.77 -0.66 4.28
CA ASN A 548 -51.37 0.15 3.21
C ASN A 548 -52.31 -0.64 2.26
N ALA A 549 -52.43 -1.94 2.47
CA ALA A 549 -53.32 -2.84 1.75
C ALA A 549 -54.60 -3.14 2.56
N SER A 550 -55.38 -4.15 2.16
CA SER A 550 -56.49 -4.64 2.98
C SER A 550 -55.97 -5.32 4.24
N VAL A 551 -56.35 -4.80 5.41
CA VAL A 551 -56.11 -5.40 6.74
C VAL A 551 -57.35 -6.14 7.24
N GLU A 552 -57.17 -6.98 8.24
CA GLU A 552 -58.24 -7.78 8.85
C GLU A 552 -59.23 -6.95 9.67
N ALA A 553 -60.45 -7.48 9.87
CA ALA A 553 -61.54 -6.73 10.52
C ALA A 553 -61.30 -6.41 12.01
N ASN A 554 -60.40 -7.14 12.66
CA ASN A 554 -59.94 -7.00 14.04
C ASN A 554 -58.54 -6.36 14.15
N TYR A 555 -58.06 -5.74 13.07
CA TYR A 555 -56.85 -4.92 13.07
C TYR A 555 -56.96 -3.74 14.05
N ASP A 556 -55.90 -3.46 14.79
CA ASP A 556 -55.84 -2.35 15.75
C ASP A 556 -55.79 -0.99 15.04
N THR A 557 -56.87 -0.22 15.14
CA THR A 557 -57.03 1.09 14.52
C THR A 557 -56.04 2.16 15.03
N ASN A 558 -55.30 1.89 16.10
CA ASN A 558 -54.23 2.77 16.57
C ASN A 558 -52.92 2.59 15.77
N ILE A 559 -52.79 1.50 15.01
CA ILE A 559 -51.63 1.23 14.15
C ILE A 559 -51.89 1.82 12.76
N SER A 560 -51.00 2.67 12.28
CA SER A 560 -51.18 3.38 11.00
C SER A 560 -51.30 2.44 9.80
N THR A 561 -52.20 2.76 8.86
CA THR A 561 -52.47 1.99 7.63
C THR A 561 -51.71 2.57 6.42
N ASP A 562 -50.50 3.07 6.62
CA ASP A 562 -49.67 3.71 5.60
C ASP A 562 -48.28 3.06 5.44
N PHE A 563 -48.06 1.88 6.06
CA PHE A 563 -46.83 1.13 5.85
C PHE A 563 -46.91 0.30 4.56
N ALA A 564 -46.10 0.65 3.57
CA ALA A 564 -45.94 -0.15 2.35
C ALA A 564 -44.84 -1.22 2.46
N GLY A 565 -43.84 -1.01 3.32
CA GLY A 565 -42.75 -1.95 3.57
C GLY A 565 -43.10 -3.09 4.53
N ARG A 566 -42.36 -4.19 4.44
CA ARG A 566 -42.31 -5.30 5.40
C ARG A 566 -41.27 -5.02 6.48
N ILE A 567 -41.48 -5.60 7.66
CA ILE A 567 -40.46 -5.62 8.72
C ILE A 567 -40.30 -7.05 9.21
N ILE A 568 -39.08 -7.58 9.30
CA ILE A 568 -38.80 -8.81 10.05
C ILE A 568 -38.07 -8.42 11.34
N THR A 569 -38.51 -8.98 12.47
CA THR A 569 -37.79 -8.90 13.74
C THR A 569 -37.29 -10.29 14.15
N LEU A 570 -36.03 -10.34 14.61
CA LEU A 570 -35.48 -11.46 15.37
C LEU A 570 -35.10 -10.97 16.76
N GLU A 571 -35.80 -11.44 17.78
CA GLU A 571 -35.49 -11.11 19.18
C GLU A 571 -34.26 -11.93 19.60
N ASN A 572 -33.08 -11.37 19.31
CA ASN A 572 -31.80 -12.07 19.19
C ASN A 572 -31.46 -12.94 20.40
N SER A 573 -31.31 -12.29 21.54
CA SER A 573 -30.51 -12.73 22.69
C SER A 573 -31.18 -13.80 23.56
N ILE A 574 -32.33 -14.28 23.12
CA ILE A 574 -32.98 -15.50 23.62
C ILE A 574 -32.92 -16.64 22.59
N ILE A 575 -32.86 -16.33 21.29
CA ILE A 575 -32.68 -17.32 20.21
C ILE A 575 -31.20 -17.55 19.87
N GLY A 576 -30.28 -16.75 20.41
CA GLY A 576 -28.86 -16.79 20.11
C GLY A 576 -28.56 -16.47 18.65
N TYR A 577 -28.97 -15.29 18.19
CA TYR A 577 -28.62 -14.77 16.87
C TYR A 577 -27.38 -13.87 17.00
N GLU A 578 -26.28 -14.47 17.48
CA GLU A 578 -24.96 -13.83 17.63
C GLU A 578 -24.10 -14.20 16.41
N PHE A 579 -23.48 -13.19 15.81
CA PHE A 579 -22.68 -13.29 14.58
C PHE A 579 -21.20 -13.59 14.83
N ASP A 580 -20.64 -13.25 15.99
CA ASP A 580 -19.32 -13.72 16.42
C ASP A 580 -19.42 -14.60 17.70
N SER A 581 -18.31 -15.18 18.14
CA SER A 581 -18.23 -16.07 19.30
C SER A 581 -17.23 -15.53 20.31
N ASN A 582 -17.74 -14.75 21.26
CA ASN A 582 -16.99 -13.75 22.05
C ASN A 582 -15.91 -14.31 23.01
N GLU A 583 -15.76 -15.65 23.08
CA GLU A 583 -14.69 -16.33 23.83
C GLU A 583 -14.01 -17.51 23.08
N GLY A 584 -14.13 -17.58 21.75
CA GLY A 584 -13.33 -18.49 20.91
C GLY A 584 -13.70 -19.98 20.96
N ARG A 585 -14.82 -20.36 21.63
CA ARG A 585 -15.50 -21.62 21.30
C ARG A 585 -16.39 -21.40 20.08
N VAL A 586 -16.05 -22.07 18.98
CA VAL A 586 -16.83 -22.07 17.73
C VAL A 586 -18.29 -22.41 18.00
N ASN A 587 -19.20 -21.58 17.47
CA ASN A 587 -20.60 -21.90 17.31
C ASN A 587 -20.78 -22.94 16.18
N ASP A 588 -21.21 -24.16 16.51
CA ASP A 588 -21.45 -25.22 15.52
C ASP A 588 -22.57 -24.87 14.52
N TYR A 589 -23.38 -23.86 14.82
CA TYR A 589 -24.56 -23.45 14.07
C TYR A 589 -24.41 -22.09 13.37
N GLN A 590 -23.18 -21.53 13.30
CA GLN A 590 -22.91 -20.25 12.62
C GLN A 590 -23.49 -20.17 11.20
N GLY A 591 -23.32 -21.24 10.41
CA GLY A 591 -23.86 -21.31 9.06
C GLY A 591 -25.40 -21.27 8.98
N ASN A 592 -26.11 -21.57 10.06
CA ASN A 592 -27.56 -21.38 10.15
C ASN A 592 -27.94 -19.91 10.38
N ILE A 593 -27.14 -19.16 11.15
CA ILE A 593 -27.32 -17.71 11.35
C ILE A 593 -27.07 -16.99 10.02
N GLU A 594 -25.94 -17.27 9.37
CA GLU A 594 -25.57 -16.74 8.05
C GLU A 594 -26.66 -17.02 6.99
N LEU A 595 -27.12 -18.27 6.89
CA LEU A 595 -28.15 -18.66 5.91
C LEU A 595 -29.52 -18.06 6.25
N LEU A 596 -29.92 -18.00 7.52
CA LEU A 596 -31.15 -17.31 7.95
C LEU A 596 -31.09 -15.83 7.59
N THR A 597 -29.95 -15.18 7.82
CA THR A 597 -29.70 -13.77 7.46
C THR A 597 -29.85 -13.54 5.97
N SER A 598 -29.13 -14.31 5.15
CA SER A 598 -29.23 -14.22 3.69
C SER A 598 -30.65 -14.47 3.19
N ASN A 599 -31.34 -15.49 3.71
CA ASN A 599 -32.73 -15.75 3.32
C ASN A 599 -33.69 -14.62 3.72
N ILE A 600 -33.47 -13.95 4.86
CA ILE A 600 -34.26 -12.78 5.30
C ILE A 600 -34.00 -11.59 4.36
N ILE A 601 -32.74 -11.27 4.10
CA ILE A 601 -32.36 -10.17 3.18
C ILE A 601 -32.92 -10.45 1.78
N ASP A 602 -32.72 -11.65 1.24
CA ASP A 602 -33.23 -12.04 -0.08
C ASP A 602 -34.77 -12.00 -0.11
N TYR A 603 -35.45 -12.48 0.93
CA TYR A 603 -36.92 -12.44 1.01
C TYR A 603 -37.46 -10.99 1.03
N LEU A 604 -36.80 -10.09 1.76
CA LEU A 604 -37.17 -8.67 1.82
C LEU A 604 -36.75 -7.88 0.56
N ASN A 605 -35.90 -8.44 -0.30
CA ASN A 605 -35.39 -7.78 -1.51
C ASN A 605 -36.16 -8.16 -2.80
N ASN A 606 -37.08 -9.13 -2.71
CA ASN A 606 -37.91 -9.67 -3.80
C ASN A 606 -39.38 -9.19 -3.74
#